data_AF-X0K9V4-F1
#
_entry.id   AF-X0K9V4-F1
#
_cell.length_a   1.000
_cell.length_b   1.000
_cell.length_c   1.000
_cell.angle_alpha   90.00
_cell.angle_beta   90.00
_cell.angle_gamma   90.00
#
_symmetry.space_group_name_H-M   'P 1'
#
loop_
_entity.id
_entity.type
_entity.pdbx_description
1 polymer ?
#
loop_
_entity_poly.entity_id
_entity_poly.type
_entity_poly.pdbx_seq_one_letter_code
_entity_poly.pdbx_strand_id
1 'polypeptide(L)'
;MSESSRKFAGGRETLSSLQNAAQNKDVLTRIQSGTGKWFLTSQQYVNWRESTRSTLFCPGLPGGGKTVIAASIIDDLLYKFETEDRLGVALIYCSYKRQHEQSVEACMASLLKQLVQQLPKMPPTIRNLYHRRQDRRELGLHRV
;
A
#
# COMPACT_ATOMS: atom_id res chain seq x y z
N MET A 1 -9.50 -11.35 -32.15
CA MET A 1 -8.22 -11.17 -31.41
C MET A 1 -7.68 -9.79 -31.75
N SER A 2 -7.87 -8.83 -30.86
CA SER A 2 -7.55 -7.41 -31.11
C SER A 2 -6.29 -7.00 -30.32
N GLU A 3 -5.42 -6.31 -31.05
CA GLU A 3 -4.11 -5.78 -30.69
C GLU A 3 -4.15 -4.65 -29.63
N SER A 4 -5.33 -4.31 -29.11
CA SER A 4 -5.51 -3.28 -28.08
C SER A 4 -5.13 -3.70 -26.65
N SER A 5 -4.71 -4.95 -26.43
CA SER A 5 -4.41 -5.44 -25.06
C SER A 5 -2.97 -5.20 -24.59
N ARG A 6 -2.07 -4.68 -25.45
CA ARG A 6 -0.63 -4.59 -25.15
C ARG A 6 -0.12 -3.23 -24.65
N LYS A 7 -0.94 -2.17 -24.58
CA LYS A 7 -0.47 -0.83 -24.15
C LYS A 7 -0.71 -0.44 -22.68
N PHE A 8 -1.37 -1.28 -21.88
CA PHE A 8 -1.69 -0.92 -20.47
C PHE A 8 -0.59 -1.28 -19.45
N ALA A 9 0.51 -1.90 -19.87
CA ALA A 9 1.64 -2.19 -18.98
C ALA A 9 2.42 -0.92 -18.57
N GLY A 10 2.45 0.12 -19.41
CA GLY A 10 3.28 1.33 -19.18
C GLY A 10 2.80 2.26 -18.05
N GLY A 11 1.54 2.15 -17.60
CA GLY A 11 0.97 3.01 -16.55
C GLY A 11 1.38 2.65 -15.11
N ARG A 12 2.07 1.52 -14.91
CA ARG A 12 2.28 0.92 -13.58
C ARG A 12 3.55 1.38 -12.86
N GLU A 13 4.43 2.13 -13.51
CA GLU A 13 5.82 2.17 -13.05
C GLU A 13 6.15 3.30 -12.06
N THR A 14 5.64 4.52 -12.16
CA THR A 14 6.15 5.60 -11.27
C THR A 14 5.09 6.59 -10.76
N LEU A 15 4.41 6.19 -9.68
CA LEU A 15 3.74 7.12 -8.76
C LEU A 15 4.54 7.29 -7.45
N SER A 16 5.28 6.27 -7.00
CA SER A 16 6.17 6.36 -5.84
C SER A 16 7.35 5.39 -5.97
N SER A 17 8.52 5.76 -5.45
CA SER A 17 9.69 4.88 -5.27
C SER A 17 9.58 4.01 -4.01
N LEU A 18 8.64 4.28 -3.11
CA LEU A 18 8.48 3.54 -1.85
C LEU A 18 8.06 2.08 -2.10
N GLN A 19 8.93 1.15 -1.69
CA GLN A 19 8.75 -0.30 -1.83
C GLN A 19 8.12 -0.94 -0.59
N ASN A 20 6.99 -0.39 -0.11
CA ASN A 20 6.36 -0.83 1.15
C ASN A 20 5.98 -2.31 1.15
N ALA A 21 5.45 -2.83 0.04
CA ALA A 21 5.09 -4.24 -0.09
C ALA A 21 6.30 -5.17 -0.02
N ALA A 22 7.44 -4.79 -0.63
CA ALA A 22 8.68 -5.56 -0.55
C ALA A 22 9.23 -5.58 0.88
N GLN A 23 9.17 -4.43 1.57
CA GLN A 23 9.53 -4.35 2.98
C GLN A 23 8.62 -5.24 3.86
N ASN A 24 7.31 -5.25 3.62
CA ASN A 24 6.39 -6.13 4.35
C ASN A 24 6.75 -7.60 4.14
N LYS A 25 7.01 -8.00 2.89
CA LYS A 25 7.41 -9.37 2.54
C LYS A 25 8.71 -9.79 3.24
N ASP A 26 9.71 -8.91 3.30
CA ASP A 26 10.97 -9.16 4.02
C ASP A 26 10.78 -9.29 5.54
N VAL A 27 9.81 -8.58 6.12
CA VAL A 27 9.45 -8.79 7.53
C VAL A 27 8.81 -10.16 7.71
N LEU A 28 7.84 -10.52 6.86
CA LEU A 28 7.11 -11.79 6.94
C LEU A 28 8.03 -13.02 6.84
N THR A 29 9.06 -12.99 5.98
CA THR A 29 10.01 -14.11 5.83
C THR A 29 10.82 -14.38 7.10
N ARG A 30 10.91 -13.41 8.01
CA ARG A 30 11.65 -13.52 9.27
C ARG A 30 10.76 -13.93 10.45
N ILE A 31 9.44 -13.96 10.26
CA ILE A 31 8.49 -14.32 11.31
C ILE A 31 8.49 -15.85 11.48
N GLN A 32 8.72 -16.30 12.72
CA GLN A 32 8.56 -17.71 13.06
C GLN A 32 7.08 -18.08 13.11
N SER A 33 6.75 -19.25 12.57
CA SER A 33 5.39 -19.81 12.56
C SER A 33 4.73 -19.70 13.94
N GLY A 34 3.55 -19.08 13.99
CA GLY A 34 2.78 -18.88 15.22
C GLY A 34 2.99 -17.52 15.91
N THR A 35 4.07 -16.81 15.59
CA THR A 35 4.32 -15.46 16.12
C THR A 35 3.24 -14.48 15.63
N GLY A 36 2.75 -13.63 16.54
CA GLY A 36 1.73 -12.62 16.20
C GLY A 36 0.30 -13.13 16.08
N LYS A 37 0.06 -14.46 16.04
CA LYS A 37 -1.29 -15.04 15.95
C LYS A 37 -2.20 -14.61 17.10
N TRP A 38 -1.66 -14.52 18.31
CA TRP A 38 -2.39 -14.07 19.51
C TRP A 38 -3.05 -12.70 19.31
N PHE A 39 -2.41 -11.82 18.52
CA PHE A 39 -2.92 -10.49 18.23
C PHE A 39 -4.08 -10.55 17.23
N LEU A 40 -3.96 -11.38 16.20
CA LEU A 40 -5.01 -11.57 15.18
C LEU A 40 -6.27 -12.25 15.75
N THR A 41 -6.13 -12.96 16.87
CA THR A 41 -7.27 -13.54 17.62
C THR A 41 -7.80 -12.62 18.73
N SER A 42 -7.17 -11.45 18.95
CA SER A 42 -7.60 -10.53 20.01
C SER A 42 -8.91 -9.84 19.65
N GLN A 43 -9.78 -9.62 20.65
CA GLN A 43 -11.04 -8.92 20.44
C GLN A 43 -10.84 -7.48 19.94
N GLN A 44 -9.74 -6.83 20.35
CA GLN A 44 -9.39 -5.48 19.91
C GLN A 44 -9.16 -5.43 18.40
N TYR A 45 -8.38 -6.37 17.86
CA TYR A 45 -8.14 -6.48 16.42
C TYR A 45 -9.42 -6.81 15.65
N VAL A 46 -10.18 -7.82 16.12
CA VAL A 46 -11.42 -8.23 15.46
C VAL A 46 -12.42 -7.07 15.42
N ASN A 47 -12.66 -6.40 16.55
CA ASN A 47 -13.57 -5.26 16.60
C ASN A 47 -13.13 -4.12 15.67
N TRP A 48 -11.83 -3.82 15.63
CA TRP A 48 -11.31 -2.79 14.74
C TRP A 48 -11.54 -3.15 13.27
N ARG A 49 -11.22 -4.40 12.87
CA ARG A 49 -11.34 -4.88 11.50
C ARG A 49 -12.78 -4.84 10.99
N GLU A 50 -13.75 -5.23 11.82
CA GLU A 50 -15.18 -5.24 11.46
C GLU A 50 -15.82 -3.84 11.52
N SER A 51 -15.12 -2.83 12.07
CA SER A 51 -15.63 -1.46 12.17
C SER A 51 -15.26 -0.61 10.96
N THR A 52 -16.17 0.27 10.55
CA THR A 52 -15.86 1.28 9.52
C THR A 52 -15.23 2.53 10.15
N ARG A 53 -14.22 3.12 9.49
CA ARG A 53 -13.58 4.39 9.91
C ARG A 53 -12.97 4.35 11.33
N SER A 54 -12.35 3.23 11.67
CA SER A 54 -11.73 2.98 12.98
C SER A 54 -10.20 3.02 12.89
N THR A 55 -9.54 3.29 14.02
CA THR A 55 -8.07 3.27 14.15
C THR A 55 -7.67 2.31 15.25
N LEU A 56 -6.77 1.37 14.94
CA LEU A 56 -6.14 0.50 15.93
C LEU A 56 -4.77 1.06 16.29
N PHE A 57 -4.64 1.54 17.52
CA PHE A 57 -3.37 2.04 18.03
C PHE A 57 -2.66 0.96 18.83
N CYS A 58 -1.42 0.65 18.44
CA CYS A 58 -0.59 -0.39 19.08
C CYS A 58 0.66 0.25 19.73
N PRO A 59 0.54 0.85 20.93
CA PRO A 59 1.69 1.35 21.66
C PRO A 59 2.55 0.18 22.17
N GLY A 60 3.84 0.41 22.35
CA GLY A 60 4.71 -0.59 22.94
C GLY A 60 6.17 -0.17 22.98
N LEU A 61 6.95 -0.84 23.82
CA LEU A 61 8.38 -0.57 23.99
C LEU A 61 9.19 -0.86 22.70
N PRO A 62 10.32 -0.17 22.48
CA PRO A 62 11.27 -0.56 21.45
C PRO A 62 11.63 -2.04 21.55
N GLY A 63 11.72 -2.74 20.42
CA GLY A 63 11.97 -4.20 20.40
C GLY A 63 10.75 -5.10 20.68
N GLY A 64 9.62 -4.56 21.12
CA GLY A 64 8.41 -5.34 21.46
C GLY A 64 7.63 -5.94 20.27
N GLY A 65 8.25 -6.14 19.11
CA GLY A 65 7.62 -6.85 17.98
C GLY A 65 6.53 -6.11 17.22
N LYS A 66 6.36 -4.79 17.41
CA LYS A 66 5.31 -3.99 16.72
C LYS A 66 5.34 -4.15 15.19
N THR A 67 6.52 -4.16 14.58
CA THR A 67 6.67 -4.33 13.13
C THR A 67 6.23 -5.73 12.67
N VAL A 68 6.50 -6.75 13.49
CA VAL A 68 6.06 -8.13 13.25
C VAL A 68 4.53 -8.20 13.31
N ILE A 69 3.93 -7.62 14.35
CA ILE A 69 2.46 -7.54 14.48
C ILE A 69 1.84 -6.80 13.30
N ALA A 70 2.40 -5.65 12.90
CA ALA A 70 1.92 -4.89 11.75
C ALA A 70 1.97 -5.70 10.46
N ALA A 71 3.08 -6.42 10.21
CA ALA A 71 3.22 -7.27 9.03
C ALA A 71 2.19 -8.42 9.03
N SER A 72 1.97 -9.06 10.18
CA SER A 72 0.93 -10.09 10.34
C SER A 72 -0.48 -9.56 10.11
N ILE A 73 -0.80 -8.34 10.58
CA ILE A 73 -2.08 -7.68 10.31
C ILE A 73 -2.24 -7.45 8.81
N ILE A 74 -1.21 -6.90 8.16
CA ILE A 74 -1.25 -6.60 6.71
C ILE A 74 -1.48 -7.88 5.91
N ASP A 75 -0.81 -8.98 6.27
CA ASP A 75 -0.96 -10.29 5.63
C ASP A 75 -2.39 -10.85 5.80
N ASP A 76 -2.95 -10.79 7.01
CA ASP A 76 -4.34 -11.23 7.27
C ASP A 76 -5.36 -10.39 6.48
N LEU A 77 -5.17 -9.07 6.39
CA LEU A 77 -6.06 -8.18 5.64
C LEU A 77 -5.97 -8.43 4.13
N LEU A 78 -4.76 -8.62 3.60
CA LEU A 78 -4.55 -8.94 2.18
C LEU A 78 -5.22 -10.27 1.82
N TYR A 79 -5.06 -11.29 2.66
CA TYR A 79 -5.70 -12.59 2.47
C TYR A 79 -7.24 -12.50 2.53
N LYS A 80 -7.79 -11.80 3.51
CA LYS A 80 -9.25 -11.69 3.69
C LYS A 80 -9.92 -10.92 2.56
N PHE A 81 -9.31 -9.84 2.11
CA PHE A 81 -9.90 -8.96 1.11
C PHE A 81 -9.47 -9.26 -0.32
N GLU A 82 -8.71 -10.34 -0.55
CA GLU A 82 -8.26 -10.74 -1.90
C GLU A 82 -9.42 -10.91 -2.89
N THR A 83 -10.59 -11.34 -2.41
CA THR A 83 -11.78 -11.60 -3.24
C THR A 83 -12.84 -10.49 -3.19
N GLU A 84 -12.60 -9.43 -2.39
CA GLU A 84 -13.56 -8.34 -2.22
C GLU A 84 -13.22 -7.16 -3.13
N ASP A 85 -13.84 -7.11 -4.31
CA ASP A 85 -13.63 -6.07 -5.35
C ASP A 85 -13.81 -4.60 -4.88
N ARG A 86 -14.39 -4.39 -3.70
CA ARG A 86 -14.67 -3.06 -3.14
C ARG A 86 -13.69 -2.62 -2.05
N LEU A 87 -12.84 -3.52 -1.57
CA LEU A 87 -11.88 -3.24 -0.51
C LEU A 87 -10.45 -3.28 -1.06
N GLY A 88 -9.62 -2.36 -0.57
CA GLY A 88 -8.22 -2.27 -0.94
C GLY A 88 -7.37 -2.02 0.29
N VAL A 89 -6.21 -2.66 0.35
CA VAL A 89 -5.26 -2.54 1.46
C VAL A 89 -4.05 -1.76 0.98
N ALA A 90 -3.73 -0.66 1.66
CA ALA A 90 -2.53 0.11 1.36
C ALA A 90 -1.72 0.35 2.63
N LEU A 91 -0.40 0.33 2.50
CA LEU A 91 0.52 0.41 3.62
C LEU A 91 1.67 1.39 3.36
N ILE A 92 2.16 1.99 4.44
CA ILE A 92 3.41 2.75 4.48
C ILE A 92 4.22 2.34 5.70
N TYR A 93 5.51 2.10 5.51
CA TYR A 93 6.49 2.03 6.60
C TYR A 93 7.28 3.33 6.71
N CYS A 94 6.91 4.16 7.68
CA CYS A 94 7.66 5.37 8.00
C CYS A 94 8.98 5.02 8.71
N SER A 95 10.09 5.60 8.25
CA SER A 95 11.40 5.43 8.88
C SER A 95 12.10 6.77 9.00
N TYR A 96 12.54 7.11 10.20
CA TYR A 96 13.32 8.33 10.45
C TYR A 96 14.59 8.41 9.58
N LYS A 97 15.19 7.27 9.24
CA LYS A 97 16.38 7.18 8.37
C LYS A 97 16.10 7.56 6.92
N ARG A 98 14.83 7.52 6.48
CA ARG A 98 14.40 7.78 5.09
C ARG A 98 13.48 9.00 4.98
N GLN A 99 13.51 9.92 5.95
CA GLN A 99 12.64 11.11 5.92
C GLN A 99 12.76 11.91 4.61
N HIS A 100 13.98 12.02 4.06
CA HIS A 100 14.23 12.71 2.80
C HIS A 100 13.53 12.06 1.57
N GLU A 101 13.23 10.76 1.64
CA GLU A 101 12.49 10.02 0.61
C GLU A 101 10.98 9.96 0.88
N GLN A 102 10.55 10.33 2.09
CA GLN A 102 9.20 10.14 2.61
C GLN A 102 8.45 11.47 2.77
N SER A 103 8.49 12.32 1.74
CA SER A 103 7.63 13.51 1.72
C SER A 103 6.15 13.11 1.76
N VAL A 104 5.29 14.04 2.20
CA VAL A 104 3.83 13.80 2.26
C VAL A 104 3.31 13.42 0.88
N GLU A 105 3.78 14.08 -0.18
CA GLU A 105 3.41 13.80 -1.57
C GLU A 105 3.85 12.41 -1.99
N ALA A 106 5.07 11.99 -1.64
CA ALA A 106 5.59 10.66 -1.96
C ALA A 106 4.81 9.54 -1.25
N CYS A 107 4.48 9.76 0.03
CA CYS A 107 3.64 8.86 0.83
C CYS A 107 2.23 8.75 0.24
N MET A 108 1.56 9.87 -0.03
CA MET A 108 0.23 9.89 -0.61
C MET A 108 0.20 9.27 -2.01
N ALA A 109 1.20 9.56 -2.84
CA ALA A 109 1.31 8.95 -4.16
C ALA A 109 1.57 7.44 -4.07
N SER A 110 2.27 6.96 -3.04
CA SER A 110 2.47 5.53 -2.79
C SER A 110 1.18 4.82 -2.40
N LEU A 111 0.40 5.40 -1.48
CA LEU A 111 -0.90 4.84 -1.10
C LEU A 111 -1.84 4.78 -2.30
N LEU A 112 -1.92 5.88 -3.05
CA LEU A 112 -2.76 5.94 -4.25
C LEU A 112 -2.32 4.91 -5.29
N LYS A 113 -1.01 4.74 -5.52
CA LYS A 113 -0.47 3.71 -6.43
C LYS A 113 -0.95 2.32 -6.02
N GLN A 114 -0.80 1.97 -4.74
CA GLN A 114 -1.17 0.66 -4.20
C GLN A 114 -2.66 0.39 -4.38
N LEU A 115 -3.53 1.34 -4.04
CA LEU A 115 -4.98 1.19 -4.17
C LEU A 115 -5.43 1.08 -5.64
N VAL A 116 -4.87 1.90 -6.53
CA VAL A 116 -5.22 1.86 -7.95
C VAL A 116 -4.80 0.56 -8.62
N GLN A 117 -3.67 -0.03 -8.19
CA GLN A 117 -3.20 -1.32 -8.69
C GLN A 117 -4.10 -2.50 -8.29
N GLN A 118 -4.89 -2.34 -7.22
CA GLN A 118 -5.85 -3.34 -6.75
C GLN A 118 -7.22 -3.24 -7.42
N LEU A 119 -7.49 -2.13 -8.15
CA LEU A 119 -8.77 -1.98 -8.85
C LEU A 119 -8.83 -2.91 -10.08
N PRO A 120 -9.95 -3.64 -10.28
CA PRO A 120 -10.14 -4.45 -11.49
C PRO A 120 -10.07 -3.63 -12.78
N LYS A 121 -10.52 -2.37 -12.70
CA LYS A 121 -10.48 -1.39 -13.79
C LYS A 121 -10.04 -0.04 -13.27
N MET A 122 -9.07 0.56 -13.96
CA MET A 122 -8.60 1.90 -13.64
C MET A 122 -9.69 2.96 -13.91
N PRO A 123 -10.07 3.78 -12.91
CA PRO A 123 -11.07 4.83 -13.09
C PRO A 123 -10.64 5.84 -14.17
N PRO A 124 -11.57 6.34 -15.01
CA PRO A 124 -11.26 7.32 -16.04
C PRO A 124 -10.56 8.57 -15.50
N THR A 125 -10.95 9.04 -14.31
CA THR A 125 -10.33 10.20 -13.65
C THR A 125 -8.83 10.02 -13.42
N ILE A 126 -8.42 8.83 -12.95
CA ILE A 126 -7.00 8.54 -12.67
C ILE A 126 -6.24 8.35 -13.98
N ARG A 127 -6.86 7.71 -14.97
CA ARG A 127 -6.29 7.58 -16.33
C ARG A 127 -6.04 8.95 -16.95
N ASN A 128 -7.01 9.86 -16.90
CA ASN A 128 -6.90 11.21 -17.43
C ASN A 128 -5.81 12.02 -16.70
N LEU A 129 -5.70 11.86 -15.38
CA LEU A 129 -4.65 12.53 -14.60
C LEU A 129 -3.25 12.01 -14.95
N TYR A 130 -3.12 10.71 -15.25
CA TYR A 130 -1.88 10.11 -15.72
C TYR A 130 -1.48 10.66 -17.10
N HIS A 131 -2.41 10.70 -18.06
CA HIS A 131 -2.16 11.26 -19.39
C HIS A 131 -1.73 12.74 -19.31
N ARG A 132 -2.44 13.58 -18.56
CA ARG A 132 -2.05 14.99 -18.36
C ARG A 132 -0.64 15.15 -17.77
N ARG A 133 -0.18 14.21 -16.94
CA ARG A 133 1.17 14.23 -16.38
C ARG A 133 2.23 13.78 -17.39
N GLN A 134 1.91 12.81 -18.24
CA GLN A 134 2.80 12.40 -19.33
C GLN A 134 2.97 13.53 -20.35
N ASP A 135 1.87 14.15 -20.79
CA ASP A 135 1.91 15.27 -21.73
C ASP A 135 2.77 16.43 -21.18
N ARG A 136 2.65 16.75 -19.89
CA ARG A 136 3.49 17.78 -19.25
C ARG A 136 4.98 17.40 -19.15
N ARG A 137 5.31 16.12 -19.04
CA ARG A 137 6.69 15.63 -19.03
C ARG A 137 7.30 15.63 -20.43
N GLU A 138 6.52 15.26 -21.45
CA GLU A 138 6.94 15.30 -22.85
C GLU A 138 7.09 16.73 -23.37
N LEU A 139 6.31 17.67 -22.85
CA LEU A 139 6.40 19.11 -23.19
C LEU A 139 7.51 19.87 -22.44
N GLY A 140 8.36 19.21 -21.66
CA GLY A 140 9.54 19.84 -21.03
C GLY A 140 9.24 20.96 -20.03
N LEU A 141 7.99 21.09 -19.55
CA LEU A 141 7.59 22.14 -18.62
C LEU A 141 7.99 21.77 -17.19
N HIS A 142 9.28 21.91 -16.87
CA HIS A 142 9.72 22.06 -15.49
C HIS A 142 9.09 23.34 -14.92
N ARG A 143 8.47 23.22 -13.74
CA ARG A 143 7.95 24.39 -12.99
C ARG A 143 9.09 25.41 -12.83
N VAL A 144 8.81 26.64 -13.27
CA VAL A 144 9.45 27.86 -12.77
C VAL A 144 9.07 28.03 -11.30
#